data_AF-A0A820R560-F1
#
_entry.id   AF-A0A820R560-F1
#
_cell.length_a   1.000
_cell.length_b   1.000
_cell.length_c   1.000
_cell.angle_alpha   90.00
_cell.angle_beta   90.00
_cell.angle_gamma   90.00
#
_symmetry.space_group_name_H-M   'P 1'
#
loop_
_entity.id
_entity.type
_entity.pdbx_description
1 polymer ?
#
loop_
_entity_poly.entity_id
_entity_poly.type
_entity_poly.pdbx_seq_one_letter_code
_entity_poly.pdbx_strand_id
1 'polypeptide(L)'
;MPMFGSSLVSYLPGKMWRFLPIFDPFVDFYLSRDLDSPIMKRETETIDMWVSDKQKKYFFHIARDNKQHTVPILGGLWGASPGRARRYLFHIFQPMLVPSIARQYKGARDQQFLSDYIWSNVKTYSLIFDSYYCNTFGGQPFLSQRPIGDNCFLGCIRSCCINTTSSGSPNQNNTCPPACRPKDHQDWIYC
;
A
#
# COMPACT_ATOMS: atom_id res chain seq x y z
N MET A 1 -6.38 22.99 3.45
CA MET A 1 -4.93 22.82 3.68
C MET A 1 -4.24 24.17 3.83
N PRO A 2 -4.34 24.82 5.00
CA PRO A 2 -3.80 26.16 5.22
C PRO A 2 -2.27 26.24 5.10
N MET A 3 -1.54 25.14 5.35
CA MET A 3 -0.08 25.12 5.38
C MET A 3 0.62 25.31 4.02
N PHE A 4 -0.04 25.00 2.90
CA PHE A 4 0.63 24.98 1.58
C PHE A 4 0.14 26.04 0.59
N GLY A 5 -0.82 26.87 1.00
CA GLY A 5 -1.45 27.85 0.12
C GLY A 5 -2.21 27.22 -1.06
N SER A 6 -2.76 28.07 -1.94
CA SER A 6 -3.49 27.64 -3.13
C SER A 6 -2.59 27.19 -4.28
N SER A 7 -1.28 27.43 -4.19
CA SER A 7 -0.33 27.19 -5.30
C SER A 7 -0.13 25.71 -5.62
N LEU A 8 -0.22 24.80 -4.64
CA LEU A 8 -0.13 23.35 -4.87
C LEU A 8 -1.14 22.86 -5.90
N VAL A 9 -2.36 23.41 -5.87
CA VAL A 9 -3.46 23.01 -6.75
C VAL A 9 -3.10 23.21 -8.23
N SER A 10 -2.22 24.18 -8.53
CA SER A 10 -1.83 24.51 -9.91
C SER A 10 -0.88 23.49 -10.56
N TYR A 11 -0.25 22.61 -9.78
CA TYR A 11 0.80 21.73 -10.30
C TYR A 11 0.80 20.30 -9.74
N LEU A 12 0.31 20.09 -8.52
CA LEU A 12 0.33 18.79 -7.87
C LEU A 12 -0.80 17.91 -8.44
N PRO A 13 -0.49 16.73 -9.01
CA PRO A 13 -1.51 15.82 -9.52
C PRO A 13 -2.51 15.39 -8.43
N GLY A 14 -3.81 15.38 -8.74
CA GLY A 14 -4.87 15.11 -7.76
C GLY A 14 -4.68 13.82 -6.96
N LYS A 15 -4.23 12.72 -7.59
CA LYS A 15 -3.96 11.46 -6.88
C LYS A 15 -2.84 11.56 -5.85
N MET A 16 -1.89 12.48 -6.01
CA MET A 16 -0.81 12.70 -5.05
C MET A 16 -1.24 13.57 -3.87
N TRP A 17 -2.39 14.25 -3.94
CA TRP A 17 -2.87 15.10 -2.83
C TRP A 17 -3.11 14.28 -1.57
N ARG A 18 -3.51 13.01 -1.74
CA ARG A 18 -3.68 12.10 -0.61
C ARG A 18 -2.40 11.90 0.19
N PHE A 19 -1.21 12.13 -0.38
CA PHE A 19 0.07 11.98 0.31
C PHE A 19 0.45 13.19 1.19
N LEU A 20 -0.27 14.31 1.09
CA LEU A 20 0.02 15.53 1.85
C LEU A 20 -0.03 15.40 3.38
N PRO A 21 -0.83 14.49 4.00
CA PRO A 21 -0.79 14.27 5.45
C PRO A 21 0.57 13.86 6.00
N ILE A 22 1.51 13.39 5.16
CA ILE A 22 2.90 13.15 5.57
C ILE A 22 3.56 14.40 6.19
N PHE A 23 3.16 15.57 5.71
CA PHE A 23 3.73 16.84 6.16
C PHE A 23 2.95 17.49 7.31
N ASP A 24 1.84 16.90 7.74
CA ASP A 24 1.03 17.46 8.82
C ASP A 24 1.72 17.20 10.18
N PRO A 25 2.06 18.25 10.96
CA PRO A 25 2.73 18.09 12.25
C PRO A 25 1.88 17.35 13.29
N PHE A 26 0.55 17.29 13.11
CA PHE A 26 -0.38 16.66 14.04
C PHE A 26 -0.74 15.21 13.68
N VAL A 27 -0.22 14.69 12.57
CA VAL A 27 -0.44 13.31 12.15
C VAL A 27 0.67 12.43 12.71
N ASP A 28 0.29 11.36 13.42
CA ASP A 28 1.24 10.35 13.91
C ASP A 28 1.24 9.07 13.09
N PHE A 29 0.09 8.71 12.51
CA PHE A 29 -0.09 7.60 11.60
C PHE A 29 -0.97 8.04 10.43
N TYR A 30 -0.58 7.61 9.24
CA TYR A 30 -1.26 7.90 7.98
C TYR A 30 -1.36 6.62 7.16
N LEU A 31 -2.52 6.44 6.50
CA LEU A 31 -2.78 5.38 5.55
C LEU A 31 -3.28 6.01 4.25
N SER A 32 -2.65 5.65 3.13
CA SER A 32 -3.13 5.99 1.80
C SER A 32 -4.04 4.89 1.31
N ARG A 33 -5.31 5.22 1.02
CA ARG A 33 -6.32 4.25 0.54
C ARG A 33 -7.13 4.80 -0.60
N ASP A 34 -7.51 3.91 -1.52
CA ASP A 34 -8.53 4.19 -2.52
C ASP A 34 -9.93 4.02 -1.91
N LEU A 35 -10.83 4.99 -2.15
CA LEU A 35 -12.17 5.04 -1.57
C LEU A 35 -13.10 3.95 -2.12
N ASP A 36 -12.82 3.50 -3.34
CA ASP A 36 -13.56 2.46 -4.03
C ASP A 36 -13.17 1.05 -3.58
N SER A 37 -12.24 0.91 -2.62
CA SER A 37 -11.79 -0.38 -2.10
C SER A 37 -12.43 -0.69 -0.74
N PRO A 38 -13.06 -1.86 -0.54
CA PRO A 38 -13.61 -2.25 0.75
C PRO A 38 -12.51 -2.48 1.79
N ILE A 39 -12.82 -2.25 3.07
CA ILE A 39 -11.93 -2.61 4.18
C ILE A 39 -12.08 -4.11 4.42
N MET A 40 -10.97 -4.83 4.37
CA MET A 40 -10.94 -6.28 4.58
C MET A 40 -10.31 -6.62 5.93
N LYS A 41 -10.74 -7.73 6.54
CA LYS A 41 -10.13 -8.25 7.77
C LYS A 41 -8.62 -8.45 7.62
N ARG A 42 -8.20 -8.98 6.47
CA ARG A 42 -6.79 -9.21 6.15
C ARG A 42 -5.98 -7.90 6.10
N GLU A 43 -6.61 -6.80 5.70
CA GLU A 43 -5.98 -5.47 5.76
C GLU A 43 -5.82 -4.99 7.20
N THR A 44 -6.91 -5.05 7.99
CA THR A 44 -6.88 -4.60 9.40
C THR A 44 -5.87 -5.38 10.22
N GLU A 45 -5.76 -6.70 10.02
CA GLU A 45 -4.77 -7.55 10.70
C GLU A 45 -3.32 -7.09 10.43
N THR A 46 -3.00 -6.67 9.19
CA THR A 46 -1.66 -6.18 8.86
C THR A 46 -1.36 -4.80 9.45
N ILE A 47 -2.37 -3.93 9.50
CA ILE A 47 -2.28 -2.60 10.08
C ILE A 47 -2.12 -2.71 11.60
N ASP A 48 -2.93 -3.54 12.27
CA ASP A 48 -2.86 -3.78 13.72
C ASP A 48 -1.47 -4.28 14.13
N MET A 49 -0.90 -5.21 13.34
CA MET A 49 0.47 -5.64 13.53
C MET A 49 1.46 -4.48 13.39
N TRP A 50 1.35 -3.67 12.34
CA TRP A 50 2.26 -2.55 12.06
C TRP A 50 2.24 -1.46 13.14
N VAL A 51 1.06 -1.09 13.64
CA VAL A 51 0.91 -0.05 14.66
C VAL A 51 1.34 -0.51 16.05
N SER A 52 1.40 -1.83 16.28
CA SER A 52 1.81 -2.40 17.57
C SER A 52 3.20 -1.94 18.02
N ASP A 53 3.41 -1.94 19.34
CA ASP A 53 4.68 -1.58 19.96
C ASP A 53 5.84 -2.48 19.50
N LYS A 54 5.56 -3.75 19.20
CA LYS A 54 6.56 -4.72 18.72
C LYS A 54 7.13 -4.36 17.35
N GLN A 55 6.41 -3.57 16.55
CA GLN A 55 6.79 -3.18 15.20
C GLN A 55 7.27 -1.73 15.09
N LYS A 56 7.62 -1.08 16.22
CA LYS A 56 8.09 0.33 16.26
C LYS A 56 9.27 0.65 15.34
N LYS A 57 10.13 -0.34 15.05
CA LYS A 57 11.25 -0.18 14.10
C LYS A 57 10.79 0.12 12.66
N TYR A 58 9.56 -0.25 12.31
CA TYR A 58 8.99 -0.03 10.99
C TYR A 58 8.11 1.22 11.01
N PHE A 59 8.60 2.33 10.44
CA PHE A 59 7.82 3.56 10.29
C PHE A 59 6.97 3.58 9.01
N PHE A 60 7.05 2.54 8.19
CA PHE A 60 6.31 2.41 6.93
C PHE A 60 5.61 1.05 6.86
N HIS A 61 4.50 0.98 6.14
CA HIS A 61 3.72 -0.23 5.91
C HIS A 61 3.34 -0.32 4.44
N ILE A 62 3.44 -1.52 3.86
CA ILE A 62 3.11 -1.78 2.46
C ILE A 62 2.37 -3.11 2.38
N ALA A 63 1.28 -3.15 1.62
CA ALA A 63 0.51 -4.37 1.38
C ALA A 63 0.30 -4.61 -0.12
N ARG A 64 0.58 -5.83 -0.58
CA ARG A 64 0.42 -6.26 -1.98
C ARG A 64 -0.24 -7.63 -2.03
N ASP A 65 -1.56 -7.62 -2.24
CA ASP A 65 -2.36 -8.85 -2.13
C ASP A 65 -2.81 -9.47 -3.47
N ASN A 66 -2.36 -8.98 -4.63
CA ASN A 66 -2.81 -9.50 -5.92
C ASN A 66 -1.69 -9.57 -6.95
N LYS A 67 -1.78 -10.50 -7.91
CA LYS A 67 -0.83 -10.60 -9.04
C LYS A 67 -0.74 -9.34 -9.91
N GLN A 68 -1.76 -8.48 -9.90
CA GLN A 68 -1.73 -7.20 -10.61
C GLN A 68 -0.96 -6.12 -9.84
N HIS A 69 -0.54 -6.37 -8.59
CA HIS A 69 0.23 -5.44 -7.77
C HIS A 69 1.72 -5.52 -8.11
N THR A 70 2.05 -5.19 -9.35
CA THR A 70 3.39 -5.36 -9.94
C THR A 70 4.35 -4.20 -9.62
N VAL A 71 3.98 -3.31 -8.71
CA VAL A 71 4.76 -2.14 -8.29
C VAL A 71 5.16 -2.26 -6.82
N PRO A 72 6.31 -1.69 -6.40
CA PRO A 72 6.78 -1.83 -5.02
C PRO A 72 5.84 -1.17 -4.00
N ILE A 73 5.17 -0.07 -4.34
CA ILE A 73 4.22 0.61 -3.47
C ILE A 73 3.00 0.99 -4.31
N LEU A 74 1.84 0.43 -3.98
CA LEU A 74 0.59 0.87 -4.60
C LEU A 74 0.14 2.18 -4.00
N GLY A 75 -0.49 3.02 -4.80
CA GLY A 75 -0.92 4.34 -4.35
C GLY A 75 -1.92 4.29 -3.19
N GLY A 76 -2.77 3.26 -3.15
CA GLY A 76 -3.83 3.07 -2.15
C GLY A 76 -3.61 1.93 -1.14
N LEU A 77 -2.40 1.37 -1.02
CA LEU A 77 -2.11 0.25 -0.10
C LEU A 77 -0.79 0.43 0.65
N TRP A 78 -0.62 1.59 1.30
CA TRP A 78 0.55 1.86 2.14
C TRP A 78 0.22 2.78 3.30
N GLY A 79 1.10 2.77 4.30
CA GLY A 79 1.03 3.64 5.46
C GLY A 79 2.38 4.17 5.89
N ALA A 80 2.37 5.28 6.62
CA ALA A 80 3.55 5.83 7.26
C ALA A 80 3.22 6.34 8.66
N SER A 81 4.24 6.35 9.52
CA SER A 81 4.16 6.90 10.86
C SER A 81 5.07 8.13 10.98
N PRO A 82 4.56 9.34 10.72
CA PRO A 82 5.29 10.56 11.05
C PRO A 82 5.63 10.62 12.54
N GLY A 83 4.80 10.07 13.43
CA GLY A 83 5.11 9.94 14.87
C GLY A 83 6.45 9.27 15.14
N ARG A 84 6.85 8.29 14.30
CA ARG A 84 8.13 7.58 14.38
C ARG A 84 9.27 8.22 13.57
N ALA A 85 8.98 8.88 12.44
CA ALA A 85 10.01 9.29 11.48
C ALA A 85 9.78 10.62 10.73
N ARG A 86 9.10 11.60 11.33
CA ARG A 86 8.67 12.86 10.68
C ARG A 86 9.72 13.58 9.84
N ARG A 87 10.91 13.86 10.40
CA ARG A 87 11.97 14.58 9.68
C ARG A 87 12.43 13.81 8.43
N TYR A 88 12.53 12.50 8.54
CA TYR A 88 12.93 11.64 7.43
C TYR A 88 11.84 11.57 6.36
N LEU A 89 10.58 11.35 6.75
CA LEU A 89 9.43 11.35 5.84
C LEU A 89 9.26 12.70 5.12
N PHE A 90 9.42 13.81 5.83
CA PHE A 90 9.40 15.15 5.24
C PHE A 90 10.44 15.26 4.11
N HIS A 91 11.68 14.83 4.37
CA HIS A 91 12.77 14.92 3.40
C HIS A 91 12.49 14.09 2.14
N ILE A 92 12.11 12.81 2.30
CA ILE A 92 11.93 11.91 1.13
C ILE A 92 10.66 12.24 0.32
N PHE A 93 9.64 12.86 0.92
CA PHE A 93 8.44 13.31 0.21
C PHE A 93 8.57 14.73 -0.37
N GLN A 94 9.61 15.49 0.00
CA GLN A 94 9.85 16.86 -0.50
C GLN A 94 9.81 17.01 -2.03
N PRO A 95 10.27 16.04 -2.86
CA PRO A 95 10.16 16.14 -4.32
C PRO A 95 8.73 16.35 -4.83
N MET A 96 7.71 15.92 -4.08
CA MET A 96 6.30 16.18 -4.39
C MET A 96 5.95 17.68 -4.37
N LEU A 97 6.69 18.50 -3.62
CA LEU A 97 6.50 19.94 -3.49
C LEU A 97 7.29 20.75 -4.52
N VAL A 98 8.00 20.09 -5.44
CA VAL A 98 8.77 20.74 -6.51
C VAL A 98 7.96 20.70 -7.81
N PRO A 99 7.50 21.85 -8.35
CA PRO A 99 6.59 21.85 -9.51
C PRO A 99 7.12 21.13 -10.75
N SER A 100 8.42 21.26 -11.05
CA SER A 100 9.05 20.60 -12.20
C SER A 100 9.10 19.07 -12.08
N ILE A 101 9.10 18.55 -10.85
CA ILE A 101 9.07 17.11 -10.56
C ILE A 101 7.61 16.63 -10.53
N ALA A 102 6.78 17.24 -9.69
CA ALA A 102 5.40 16.80 -9.46
C ALA A 102 4.55 16.76 -10.75
N ARG A 103 4.76 17.71 -11.68
CA ARG A 103 4.05 17.76 -12.97
C ARG A 103 4.30 16.54 -13.86
N GLN A 104 5.34 15.75 -13.61
CA GLN A 104 5.66 14.54 -14.38
C GLN A 104 4.75 13.35 -14.01
N TYR A 105 4.16 13.37 -12.81
CA TYR A 105 3.42 12.25 -12.22
C TYR A 105 1.89 12.39 -12.33
N LYS A 106 1.40 12.87 -13.49
CA LYS A 106 -0.04 13.04 -13.76
C LYS A 106 -0.77 11.69 -13.95
N GLY A 107 -2.09 11.70 -13.79
CA GLY A 107 -2.93 10.52 -14.01
C GLY A 107 -2.73 9.45 -12.93
N ALA A 108 -2.46 8.21 -13.34
CA ALA A 108 -2.22 7.06 -12.45
C ALA A 108 -0.73 6.86 -12.06
N ARG A 109 0.10 7.89 -12.27
CA ARG A 109 1.56 7.84 -12.02
C ARG A 109 1.94 8.21 -10.59
N ASP A 110 0.99 8.36 -9.69
CA ASP A 110 1.25 8.50 -8.25
C ASP A 110 2.00 7.28 -7.70
N GLN A 111 1.71 6.08 -8.20
CA GLN A 111 2.45 4.86 -7.88
C GLN A 111 3.89 4.90 -8.42
N GLN A 112 4.08 5.53 -9.58
CA GLN A 112 5.42 5.73 -10.14
C GLN A 112 6.23 6.70 -9.29
N PHE A 113 5.64 7.78 -8.77
CA PHE A 113 6.33 8.67 -7.82
C PHE A 113 6.80 7.90 -6.58
N LEU A 114 5.94 7.04 -6.02
CA LEU A 114 6.30 6.20 -4.87
C LEU A 114 7.45 5.25 -5.21
N SER A 115 7.46 4.67 -6.42
CA SER A 115 8.55 3.82 -6.90
C SER A 115 9.86 4.60 -7.06
N ASP A 116 9.81 5.77 -7.71
CA ASP A 116 10.99 6.55 -8.10
C ASP A 116 11.66 7.24 -6.90
N TYR A 117 10.87 7.78 -5.97
CA TYR A 117 11.38 8.61 -4.87
C TYR A 117 11.28 7.97 -3.49
N ILE A 118 10.29 7.12 -3.23
CA ILE A 118 10.00 6.67 -1.86
C ILE A 118 10.55 5.27 -1.59
N TRP A 119 10.38 4.32 -2.52
CA TRP A 119 10.66 2.91 -2.30
C TRP A 119 12.08 2.62 -1.78
N SER A 120 13.11 3.13 -2.45
CA SER A 120 14.50 2.90 -2.07
C SER A 120 14.84 3.42 -0.66
N ASN A 121 14.14 4.47 -0.22
CA ASN A 121 14.32 5.12 1.07
C ASN A 121 13.60 4.42 2.23
N VAL A 122 12.55 3.65 1.95
CA VAL A 122 11.69 3.06 3.00
C VAL A 122 11.72 1.53 3.03
N LYS A 123 12.22 0.85 1.99
CA LYS A 123 12.16 -0.63 1.89
C LYS A 123 12.67 -1.38 3.12
N THR A 124 13.76 -0.92 3.73
CA THR A 124 14.35 -1.54 4.94
C THR A 124 13.66 -1.14 6.24
N TYR A 125 12.82 -0.11 6.19
CA TYR A 125 12.04 0.42 7.31
C TYR A 125 10.55 0.14 7.19
N SER A 126 10.18 -0.75 6.27
CA SER A 126 8.80 -1.11 5.98
C SER A 126 8.44 -2.46 6.58
N LEU A 127 7.25 -2.55 7.19
CA LEU A 127 6.58 -3.82 7.41
C LEU A 127 5.76 -4.16 6.16
N ILE A 128 6.27 -5.12 5.38
CA ILE A 128 5.77 -5.41 4.04
C ILE A 128 5.03 -6.74 4.04
N PHE A 129 3.79 -6.75 3.54
CA PHE A 129 3.02 -7.96 3.28
C PHE A 129 2.82 -8.16 1.79
N ASP A 130 3.14 -9.36 1.30
CA ASP A 130 3.11 -9.66 -0.15
C ASP A 130 2.68 -11.09 -0.43
N SER A 131 1.63 -11.22 -1.25
CA SER A 131 1.05 -12.50 -1.65
C SER A 131 1.73 -13.15 -2.87
N TYR A 132 2.42 -12.37 -3.70
CA TYR A 132 2.87 -12.83 -5.03
C TYR A 132 4.33 -12.47 -5.36
N TYR A 133 4.81 -11.32 -4.90
CA TYR A 133 6.08 -10.73 -5.28
C TYR A 133 7.05 -10.61 -4.10
N CYS A 134 6.89 -11.44 -3.07
CA CYS A 134 7.76 -11.44 -1.88
C CYS A 134 9.25 -11.60 -2.21
N ASN A 135 9.61 -12.37 -3.24
CA ASN A 135 11.00 -12.52 -3.68
C ASN A 135 11.51 -11.29 -4.46
N THR A 136 10.62 -10.55 -5.12
CA THR A 136 10.96 -9.39 -5.95
C THR A 136 11.07 -8.11 -5.13
N PHE A 137 10.07 -7.86 -4.28
CA PHE A 137 9.97 -6.62 -3.49
C PHE A 137 10.26 -6.83 -2.01
N GLY A 138 10.58 -8.04 -1.59
CA GLY A 138 10.57 -8.40 -0.18
C GLY A 138 9.16 -8.48 0.37
N GLY A 139 9.04 -8.96 1.61
CA GLY A 139 7.77 -9.01 2.32
C GLY A 139 7.49 -10.37 2.89
N GLN A 140 6.67 -10.37 3.92
CA GLN A 140 6.19 -11.57 4.58
C GLN A 140 4.79 -11.94 4.06
N PRO A 141 4.39 -13.21 4.20
CA PRO A 141 3.02 -13.61 3.93
C PRO A 141 2.03 -12.85 4.82
N PHE A 142 0.80 -12.72 4.35
CA PHE A 142 -0.32 -12.24 5.16
C PHE A 142 -0.68 -13.22 6.28
N LEU A 143 -1.39 -12.70 7.29
CA LEU A 143 -1.67 -13.38 8.56
C LEU A 143 -2.86 -14.34 8.51
N SER A 144 -3.68 -14.26 7.47
CA SER A 144 -4.88 -15.07 7.26
C SER A 144 -4.95 -15.55 5.82
N GLN A 145 -5.56 -16.69 5.54
CA GLN A 145 -5.82 -17.18 4.19
C GLN A 145 -6.92 -16.36 3.49
N ARG A 146 -6.88 -16.22 2.15
CA ARG A 146 -8.03 -15.70 1.41
C ARG A 146 -9.15 -16.76 1.40
N PRO A 147 -10.43 -16.39 1.62
CA PRO A 147 -11.54 -17.32 1.48
C PRO A 147 -11.56 -18.00 0.11
N ILE A 148 -11.83 -19.32 0.09
CA ILE A 148 -11.89 -20.10 -1.15
C ILE A 148 -13.04 -19.58 -2.03
N GLY A 149 -12.77 -19.42 -3.33
CA GLY A 149 -13.76 -18.94 -4.29
C GLY A 149 -13.98 -17.42 -4.28
N ASP A 150 -13.25 -16.70 -3.43
CA ASP A 150 -13.33 -15.25 -3.34
C ASP A 150 -12.29 -14.59 -4.27
N ASN A 151 -12.74 -13.66 -5.11
CA ASN A 151 -11.87 -12.81 -5.92
C ASN A 151 -11.52 -11.50 -5.19
N CYS A 152 -11.92 -11.32 -3.92
CA CYS A 152 -11.54 -10.20 -3.09
C CYS A 152 -10.06 -10.19 -2.75
N PHE A 153 -9.41 -9.06 -3.01
CA PHE A 153 -8.04 -8.79 -2.58
C PHE A 153 -7.95 -7.33 -2.09
N LEU A 154 -6.98 -7.02 -1.25
CA LEU A 154 -6.76 -5.65 -0.78
C LEU A 154 -6.64 -4.70 -1.98
N GLY A 155 -7.43 -3.62 -2.03
CA GLY A 155 -7.38 -2.64 -3.13
C GLY A 155 -8.23 -2.99 -4.36
N CYS A 156 -9.07 -4.03 -4.28
CA CYS A 156 -10.03 -4.31 -5.34
C CYS A 156 -11.21 -3.31 -5.32
N ILE A 157 -11.69 -2.90 -6.49
CA ILE A 157 -12.81 -1.95 -6.63
C ILE A 157 -14.13 -2.64 -6.21
N ARG A 158 -14.97 -1.97 -5.41
CA ARG A 158 -16.38 -2.38 -5.18
C ARG A 158 -17.05 -2.57 -6.54
N SER A 159 -17.67 -3.70 -6.89
CA SER A 159 -18.28 -4.78 -6.11
C SER A 159 -17.45 -6.07 -6.03
N CYS A 160 -16.11 -6.03 -6.11
CA CYS A 160 -15.27 -7.25 -6.04
C CYS A 160 -15.62 -8.19 -4.87
N CYS A 161 -16.20 -7.62 -3.80
CA CYS A 161 -16.65 -8.31 -2.59
C CYS A 161 -18.16 -8.34 -2.36
N ILE A 162 -18.95 -8.02 -3.38
CA ILE A 162 -20.42 -8.06 -3.31
C ILE A 162 -20.88 -9.09 -4.34
N ASN A 163 -21.12 -10.33 -3.86
CA ASN A 163 -21.92 -11.39 -4.46
C ASN A 163 -22.21 -11.22 -5.96
N THR A 164 -21.20 -11.30 -6.82
CA THR A 164 -21.46 -11.71 -8.19
C THR A 164 -21.35 -13.22 -8.19
N THR A 165 -22.51 -13.86 -8.32
CA THR A 165 -22.71 -15.17 -8.97
C THR A 165 -22.21 -15.15 -10.42
N SER A 166 -21.07 -14.53 -10.69
CA SER A 166 -20.35 -14.71 -11.93
C SER A 166 -19.64 -16.04 -11.79
N SER A 167 -20.29 -17.04 -12.37
CA SER A 167 -19.77 -18.29 -12.89
C SER A 167 -18.49 -18.09 -13.74
N GLY A 168 -17.42 -17.59 -13.13
CA GLY A 168 -16.07 -17.84 -13.56
C GLY A 168 -15.54 -18.89 -12.60
N SER A 169 -15.13 -20.04 -13.10
CA SER A 169 -14.35 -21.01 -12.31
C SER A 169 -13.35 -20.26 -11.43
N PRO A 170 -13.09 -20.69 -10.18
CA PRO A 170 -12.00 -20.14 -9.39
C PRO A 170 -10.77 -20.17 -10.29
N ASN A 171 -10.30 -18.98 -10.69
CA ASN A 171 -9.22 -18.89 -11.64
C ASN A 171 -8.07 -19.68 -11.02
N GLN A 172 -7.70 -20.82 -11.63
CA GLN A 172 -6.55 -21.62 -11.18
C GLN A 172 -5.25 -20.79 -11.12
N ASN A 173 -5.28 -19.58 -11.71
CA ASN A 173 -4.25 -18.54 -11.71
C ASN A 173 -4.26 -17.57 -10.50
N ASN A 174 -4.94 -17.88 -9.39
CA ASN A 174 -4.88 -17.09 -8.14
C ASN A 174 -4.12 -17.83 -7.02
N THR A 175 -3.22 -18.74 -7.39
CA THR A 175 -2.41 -19.46 -6.41
C THR A 175 -1.22 -18.62 -5.96
N CYS A 176 -0.99 -18.49 -4.65
CA CYS A 176 0.22 -17.83 -4.16
C CYS A 176 1.45 -18.68 -4.52
N PRO A 177 2.59 -18.08 -4.90
CA PRO A 177 3.85 -18.78 -4.96
C PRO A 177 4.19 -19.41 -3.60
N PRO A 178 4.68 -20.67 -3.53
CA PRO A 178 5.05 -21.31 -2.26
C PRO A 178 5.99 -20.48 -1.38
N ALA A 179 6.93 -19.76 -2.01
CA ALA A 179 7.86 -18.87 -1.32
C ALA A 179 7.16 -17.71 -0.57
N CYS A 180 5.97 -17.29 -1.00
CA CYS A 180 5.21 -16.20 -0.41
C CYS A 180 4.08 -16.68 0.52
N ARG A 181 4.03 -17.97 0.84
CA ARG A 181 3.08 -18.54 1.81
C ARG A 181 3.69 -18.58 3.22
N PRO A 182 2.89 -18.56 4.29
CA PRO A 182 3.38 -18.81 5.65
C PRO A 182 4.11 -20.15 5.73
N LYS A 183 5.24 -20.19 6.43
CA LYS A 183 6.05 -21.42 6.59
C LYS A 183 5.22 -22.56 7.19
N ASP A 184 4.38 -22.23 8.16
CA ASP A 184 3.53 -23.19 8.88
C ASP A 184 2.19 -23.47 8.17
N HIS A 185 1.91 -22.79 7.04
CA HIS A 185 0.67 -22.93 6.28
C HIS A 185 0.92 -22.94 4.76
N GLN A 186 1.70 -23.90 4.29
CA GLN A 186 1.97 -24.08 2.86
C GLN A 186 0.75 -24.56 2.06
N ASP A 187 -0.24 -25.10 2.77
CA ASP A 187 -1.58 -25.49 2.29
C ASP A 187 -2.47 -24.29 1.95
N TRP A 188 -2.11 -23.07 2.40
CA TRP A 188 -2.79 -21.83 2.01
C TRP A 188 -2.42 -21.44 0.58
N ILE A 189 -2.94 -22.21 -0.38
CA ILE A 189 -2.59 -22.05 -1.79
C ILE A 189 -3.24 -20.82 -2.42
N TYR A 190 -4.30 -20.26 -1.81
CA TYR A 190 -5.01 -19.09 -2.32
C TYR A 190 -4.60 -17.80 -1.61
N CYS A 191 -4.09 -16.90 -2.45
CA CYS A 191 -4.06 -15.47 -2.27
C CYS A 191 -4.98 -15.00 -3.40
#